data_AF-A0A818VLB8-F1
#
_entry.id   AF-A0A818VLB8-F1
#
_cell.length_a   1.000
_cell.length_b   1.000
_cell.length_c   1.000
_cell.angle_alpha   90.00
_cell.angle_beta   90.00
_cell.angle_gamma   90.00
#
_symmetry.space_group_name_H-M   'P 1'
#
loop_
_entity.id
_entity.type
_entity.pdbx_description
1 polymer ?
#
loop_
_entity_poly.entity_id
_entity_poly.type
_entity_poly.pdbx_seq_one_letter_code
_entity_poly.pdbx_strand_id
1 'polypeptide(L)'
;MKDLTLVKRNISLLIFQFLIPVIQISLFCLCIGRNAEHISMALYNGEAVHGFPTENLSLQLLNKINPQQIDITSFNDFNKAMDLVKQGQYWSVIAIQDNFTQAVKNKFALVLVYIEF
;
A
#
# COMPACT_ATOMS: atom_id res chain seq x y z
N MET A 1 -36.05 -29.18 -33.45
CA MET A 1 -35.11 -29.11 -34.59
C MET A 1 -34.96 -27.70 -35.17
N LYS A 2 -36.02 -26.89 -35.22
CA LYS A 2 -36.02 -25.54 -35.82
C LYS A 2 -35.12 -24.53 -35.07
N ASP A 3 -35.01 -24.66 -33.75
CA ASP A 3 -34.21 -23.77 -32.91
C ASP A 3 -32.70 -23.99 -33.08
N LEU A 4 -32.28 -25.23 -33.33
CA LEU A 4 -30.87 -25.57 -33.57
C LEU A 4 -30.34 -24.93 -34.86
N THR A 5 -31.19 -24.79 -35.87
CA THR A 5 -30.85 -24.13 -37.13
C THR A 5 -30.63 -22.63 -36.95
N LEU A 6 -31.36 -22.00 -36.02
CA LEU A 6 -31.20 -20.57 -35.66
C LEU A 6 -29.91 -20.36 -34.84
N VAL A 7 -29.63 -21.24 -33.88
CA VAL A 7 -28.38 -21.22 -33.09
C VAL A 7 -27.16 -21.38 -34.01
N LYS A 8 -27.21 -22.29 -34.98
CA LYS A 8 -26.10 -22.50 -35.93
C LYS A 8 -25.84 -21.29 -36.81
N ARG A 9 -26.89 -20.52 -37.16
CA ARG A 9 -26.78 -19.29 -37.98
C ARG A 9 -26.28 -18.08 -37.18
N ASN A 10 -26.54 -18.04 -35.87
CA ASN A 10 -26.16 -16.92 -34.97
C ASN A 10 -25.05 -17.31 -33.97
N ILE A 11 -24.25 -18.33 -34.30
CA ILE A 11 -23.25 -18.91 -33.39
C ILE A 11 -22.22 -17.88 -32.91
N SER A 12 -21.81 -16.95 -33.78
CA SER A 12 -20.82 -15.92 -33.46
C SER A 12 -21.33 -14.96 -32.38
N LEU A 13 -22.58 -14.49 -32.50
CA LEU A 13 -23.25 -13.65 -31.51
C LEU A 13 -23.38 -14.36 -30.16
N LEU A 14 -23.71 -15.66 -30.17
CA LEU A 14 -23.78 -16.48 -28.96
C LEU A 14 -22.42 -16.54 -28.26
N ILE A 15 -21.33 -16.75 -29.00
CA ILE A 15 -19.98 -16.83 -28.45
C ILE A 15 -19.60 -15.49 -27.79
N PHE A 16 -19.86 -14.35 -28.42
CA PHE A 16 -19.58 -13.03 -27.83
C PHE A 16 -20.39 -12.79 -26.55
N GLN A 17 -21.66 -13.17 -26.53
CA GLN A 17 -22.54 -13.04 -25.36
C GLN A 17 -22.00 -13.80 -24.14
N PHE A 18 -21.34 -14.93 -24.35
CA PHE A 18 -20.71 -15.71 -23.28
C PHE A 18 -19.27 -15.28 -22.97
N LEU A 19 -18.50 -14.83 -23.97
CA LEU A 19 -17.11 -14.46 -23.77
C LEU A 19 -16.95 -13.16 -22.98
N ILE A 20 -17.81 -12.16 -23.24
CA ILE A 20 -17.78 -10.87 -22.54
C ILE A 20 -17.88 -11.03 -21.01
N PRO A 21 -18.89 -11.74 -20.45
CA PRO A 21 -19.00 -11.90 -19.00
C PRO A 21 -17.85 -12.73 -18.42
N VAL A 22 -17.32 -13.72 -19.15
CA VAL A 22 -16.17 -14.51 -18.72
C VAL A 22 -14.92 -13.63 -18.60
N ILE A 23 -14.62 -12.83 -19.62
CA ILE A 23 -13.48 -11.90 -19.59
C ILE A 23 -13.64 -10.89 -18.45
N GLN A 24 -14.84 -10.34 -18.25
CA GLN A 24 -15.10 -9.39 -17.18
C GLN A 24 -14.84 -9.99 -15.79
N ILE A 25 -15.34 -11.20 -15.52
CA ILE A 25 -15.13 -11.87 -14.22
C ILE A 25 -13.66 -12.26 -14.05
N SER A 26 -13.01 -12.78 -15.10
CA SER A 26 -11.59 -13.12 -15.05
C SER A 26 -10.71 -11.90 -14.77
N LEU A 27 -10.97 -10.76 -15.43
CA LEU A 27 -10.27 -9.50 -15.18
C LEU A 27 -10.55 -8.98 -13.77
N PHE A 28 -11.79 -9.06 -13.30
CA PHE A 28 -12.14 -8.66 -11.93
C PHE A 28 -11.38 -9.48 -10.89
N CYS A 29 -11.37 -10.81 -11.04
CA CYS A 29 -10.63 -11.70 -10.15
C CYS A 29 -9.11 -11.49 -10.24
N LEU A 30 -8.58 -11.17 -11.43
CA LEU A 30 -7.17 -10.83 -11.62
C LEU A 30 -6.81 -9.49 -10.94
N CYS A 31 -7.68 -8.49 -11.06
CA CYS A 31 -7.49 -7.16 -10.47
C CYS A 31 -7.71 -7.12 -8.96
N ILE A 32 -8.51 -8.05 -8.38
CA ILE A 32 -8.70 -8.14 -6.93
C ILE A 32 -7.39 -8.43 -6.18
N GLY A 33 -6.36 -8.92 -6.89
CA GLY A 33 -4.99 -8.93 -6.41
C GLY A 33 -4.71 -10.03 -5.39
N ARG A 34 -3.48 -10.56 -5.47
CA ARG A 34 -2.92 -11.51 -4.51
C ARG A 34 -2.37 -10.73 -3.31
N ASN A 35 -2.24 -11.40 -2.16
CA ASN A 35 -1.63 -10.80 -0.96
C ASN A 35 -0.29 -10.13 -1.33
N ALA A 36 -0.13 -8.90 -0.89
CA ALA A 36 1.11 -8.14 -1.05
C ALA A 36 2.17 -8.74 -0.12
N GLU A 37 3.12 -9.47 -0.71
CA GLU A 37 4.26 -10.06 -0.05
C GLU A 37 5.54 -9.42 -0.60
N HIS A 38 6.53 -9.17 0.26
CA HIS A 38 7.85 -8.62 -0.10
C HIS A 38 7.84 -7.24 -0.78
N ILE A 39 7.02 -6.31 -0.28
CA ILE A 39 7.11 -4.91 -0.73
C ILE A 39 8.35 -4.27 -0.11
N SER A 40 9.38 -4.02 -0.94
CA SER A 40 10.57 -3.27 -0.53
C SER A 40 10.25 -1.78 -0.36
N MET A 41 10.45 -1.26 0.85
CA MET A 41 10.25 0.15 1.18
C MET A 41 11.54 0.77 1.76
N ALA A 42 11.84 1.98 1.34
CA ALA A 42 12.91 2.79 1.92
C ALA A 42 12.37 3.55 3.14
N LEU A 43 13.09 3.55 4.25
CA LEU A 43 12.71 4.27 5.47
C LEU A 43 13.70 5.41 5.73
N TYR A 44 13.18 6.62 5.91
CA TYR A 44 13.91 7.74 6.47
C TYR A 44 13.33 8.06 7.85
N ASN A 45 14.17 8.08 8.89
CA ASN A 45 13.75 8.44 10.24
C ASN A 45 14.61 9.59 10.79
N GLY A 46 14.08 10.80 10.72
CA GLY A 46 14.74 12.02 11.22
C GLY A 46 14.94 12.02 12.75
N GLU A 47 14.02 11.41 13.51
CA GLU A 47 14.18 11.29 14.98
C GLU A 47 15.37 10.41 15.38
N ALA A 48 15.74 9.43 14.54
CA ALA A 48 16.91 8.59 14.79
C ALA A 48 18.23 9.36 14.61
N VAL A 49 18.24 10.40 13.77
CA VAL A 49 19.42 11.22 13.48
C VAL A 49 19.77 12.13 14.66
N HIS A 50 18.76 12.65 15.36
CA HIS A 50 18.94 13.62 16.44
C HIS A 50 19.00 13.01 17.84
N GLY A 51 18.98 11.68 17.94
CA GLY A 51 18.85 10.98 19.21
C GLY A 51 17.39 10.78 19.57
N PHE A 52 17.03 9.52 19.72
CA PHE A 52 15.69 9.09 20.04
C PHE A 52 15.14 9.76 21.32
N PRO A 53 13.95 10.38 21.31
CA PRO A 53 13.29 10.85 22.53
C PRO A 53 13.07 9.72 23.55
N THR A 54 12.87 10.08 24.82
CA THR A 54 12.63 9.13 25.93
C THR A 54 11.45 8.19 25.67
N GLU A 55 10.47 8.62 24.87
CA GLU A 55 9.41 7.78 24.34
C GLU A 55 9.45 7.79 22.82
N ASN A 56 9.76 6.65 22.18
CA ASN A 56 9.90 6.56 20.73
C ASN A 56 8.64 6.02 20.07
N LEU A 57 7.72 6.91 19.70
CA LEU A 57 6.53 6.51 18.95
C LEU A 57 6.87 6.11 17.51
N SER A 58 7.93 6.68 16.93
CA SER A 58 8.44 6.28 15.61
C SER A 58 8.88 4.81 15.58
N LEU A 59 9.66 4.35 16.56
CA LEU A 59 10.05 2.92 16.65
C LEU A 59 8.85 2.00 16.93
N GLN A 60 7.92 2.43 17.77
CA GLN A 60 6.70 1.65 18.02
C GLN A 60 5.83 1.49 16.77
N LEU A 61 5.77 2.53 15.93
CA LEU A 61 5.10 2.47 14.62
C LEU A 61 5.80 1.45 13.71
N LEU A 62 7.13 1.50 13.63
CA LEU A 62 7.92 0.60 12.77
C LEU A 62 7.83 -0.86 13.23
N ASN A 63 7.83 -1.12 14.53
CA ASN A 63 7.69 -2.47 15.09
C ASN A 63 6.32 -3.10 14.85
N LYS A 64 5.29 -2.29 14.56
CA LYS A 64 3.97 -2.79 14.17
C LYS A 64 3.90 -3.21 12.70
N ILE A 65 4.91 -2.89 11.89
CA ILE A 65 4.94 -3.28 10.48
C ILE A 65 5.32 -4.76 10.40
N ASN A 66 4.54 -5.53 9.62
CA ASN A 66 4.77 -6.96 9.45
C ASN A 66 5.99 -7.20 8.54
N PRO A 67 7.09 -7.80 9.05
CA PRO A 67 8.30 -8.04 8.26
C PRO A 67 8.10 -9.07 7.14
N GLN A 68 7.06 -9.90 7.18
CA GLN A 68 6.78 -10.87 6.11
C GLN A 68 6.15 -10.23 4.87
N GLN A 69 5.52 -9.06 5.03
CA GLN A 69 4.85 -8.36 3.93
C GLN A 69 5.72 -7.23 3.38
N ILE A 70 6.55 -6.63 4.23
CA ILE A 70 7.25 -5.39 3.94
C ILE A 70 8.72 -5.52 4.35
N ASP A 71 9.60 -5.33 3.38
CA ASP A 71 11.05 -5.28 3.58
C ASP A 71 11.49 -3.82 3.72
N ILE A 72 11.84 -3.41 4.94
CA ILE A 72 12.22 -2.02 5.24
C ILE A 72 13.74 -1.88 5.24
N THR A 73 14.27 -0.95 4.44
CA THR A 73 15.69 -0.53 4.50
C THR A 73 15.82 0.90 4.99
N SER A 74 16.53 1.11 6.10
CA SER A 74 16.71 2.44 6.70
C SER A 74 17.81 3.25 6.01
N PHE A 75 17.55 4.54 5.82
CA PHE A 75 18.46 5.53 5.24
C PHE A 75 18.53 6.79 6.11
N ASN A 76 19.72 7.38 6.18
CA ASN A 76 19.97 8.60 6.96
C ASN A 76 19.64 9.89 6.18
N ASP A 77 19.39 9.79 4.87
CA ASP A 77 19.11 10.93 4.00
C ASP A 77 17.83 10.67 3.21
N PHE A 78 16.87 11.59 3.34
CA PHE A 78 15.60 11.54 2.64
C PHE A 78 15.76 11.63 1.12
N ASN A 79 16.67 12.50 0.62
CA ASN A 79 16.87 12.67 -0.81
C ASN A 79 17.41 11.39 -1.43
N LYS A 80 18.37 10.75 -0.76
CA LYS A 80 18.91 9.45 -1.17
C LYS A 80 17.81 8.38 -1.22
N ALA A 81 16.97 8.28 -0.19
CA ALA A 81 15.87 7.32 -0.17
C ALA A 81 14.88 7.57 -1.32
N MET A 82 14.55 8.84 -1.58
CA MET A 82 13.64 9.26 -2.65
C MET A 82 14.22 8.96 -4.04
N ASP A 83 15.51 9.20 -4.25
CA ASP A 83 16.17 8.93 -5.52
C ASP A 83 16.20 7.43 -5.85
N LEU A 84 16.39 6.58 -4.84
CA LEU A 84 16.34 5.12 -5.03
C LEU A 84 14.93 4.63 -5.38
N VAL A 85 13.88 5.25 -4.84
CA VAL A 85 12.49 4.98 -5.27
C VAL A 85 12.25 5.44 -6.70
N LYS A 86 12.72 6.64 -7.08
CA LYS A 86 12.63 7.13 -8.47
C LYS A 86 13.38 6.24 -9.46
N GLN A 87 14.48 5.62 -9.03
CA GLN A 87 15.24 4.66 -9.83
C GLN A 87 14.58 3.27 -9.88
N GLY A 88 13.47 3.06 -9.18
CA GLY A 88 12.75 1.79 -9.15
C GLY A 88 13.37 0.71 -8.26
N GLN A 89 14.31 1.06 -7.38
CA GLN A 89 14.92 0.10 -6.44
C GLN A 89 14.01 -0.23 -5.26
N TYR A 90 13.10 0.68 -4.91
CA TYR A 90 12.11 0.51 -3.85
C TYR A 90 10.75 0.97 -4.34
N TRP A 91 9.67 0.41 -3.80
CA TRP A 91 8.30 0.76 -4.18
C TRP A 91 7.86 2.11 -3.61
N SER A 92 8.34 2.47 -2.41
CA SER A 92 7.94 3.69 -1.71
C SER A 92 8.94 4.10 -0.63
N VAL A 93 8.86 5.36 -0.20
CA VAL A 93 9.58 5.90 0.96
C VAL A 93 8.61 6.11 2.12
N ILE A 94 8.91 5.54 3.28
CA ILE A 94 8.35 5.94 4.57
C ILE A 94 9.24 7.03 5.14
N ALA A 95 8.73 8.27 5.22
CA ALA A 95 9.48 9.40 5.77
C ALA A 95 8.89 9.83 7.11
N ILE A 96 9.62 9.55 8.20
CA ILE A 96 9.35 10.05 9.53
C ILE A 96 10.17 11.32 9.71
N GLN A 97 9.48 12.45 9.81
CA GLN A 97 10.12 13.75 10.04
C GLN A 97 10.61 13.88 11.48
N ASP A 98 11.46 14.88 11.70
CA ASP A 98 11.91 15.27 13.03
C ASP A 98 10.72 15.65 13.93
N ASN A 99 10.85 15.39 15.23
CA ASN A 99 9.82 15.66 16.23
C ASN A 99 8.45 14.98 15.98
N PHE A 100 8.43 13.89 15.21
CA PHE A 100 7.22 13.10 14.95
C PHE A 100 6.49 12.70 16.25
N THR A 101 7.23 12.19 17.24
CA THR A 101 6.69 11.76 18.53
C THR A 101 5.98 12.91 19.23
N GLN A 102 6.59 14.11 19.26
CA GLN A 102 5.99 15.28 19.89
C GLN A 102 4.75 15.75 19.14
N ALA A 103 4.80 15.78 17.81
CA ALA A 103 3.67 16.17 16.97
C ALA A 103 2.47 15.23 17.17
N VAL A 104 2.72 13.93 17.27
CA VAL A 104 1.68 12.92 17.53
C VAL A 104 1.06 13.14 18.91
N LYS A 105 1.87 13.27 19.97
CA LYS A 105 1.37 13.54 21.33
C LYS A 105 0.51 14.79 21.40
N ASN A 106 0.98 15.89 20.81
CA ASN A 106 0.24 17.15 20.79
C ASN A 106 -1.12 16.99 20.10
N LYS A 107 -1.19 16.26 18.98
CA LYS A 107 -2.47 16.00 18.29
C LYS A 107 -3.43 15.17 19.15
N PHE A 108 -2.96 14.12 19.81
CA PHE A 108 -3.82 13.32 20.69
C PHE A 108 -4.30 14.10 21.92
N ALA A 109 -3.42 14.91 22.53
CA ALA A 109 -3.79 15.77 23.64
C ALA A 109 -4.88 16.78 23.23
N LEU A 110 -4.74 17.40 22.05
CA LEU A 110 -5.78 18.29 21.51
C LEU A 110 -7.11 17.56 21.31
N VAL A 111 -7.11 16.36 20.71
CA VAL A 111 -8.34 15.58 20.49
C VAL A 111 -9.04 15.24 21.81
N LEU A 112 -8.29 14.86 22.85
CA LEU A 112 -8.86 14.59 24.17
C LEU A 112 -9.50 15.84 24.77
N VAL A 113 -8.84 17.00 24.63
CA VAL A 113 -9.43 18.29 25.05
C VAL A 113 -10.74 18.58 24.32
N TYR A 114 -10.86 18.28 23.02
CA TYR A 114 -12.11 18.48 22.27
C TYR A 114 -13.24 17.50 22.63
N ILE A 115 -12.94 16.34 23.23
CA ILE A 115 -13.95 15.34 23.61
C ILE A 115 -14.52 15.62 25.01
N GLU A 116 -13.80 16.38 25.84
CA GLU A 116 -14.25 16.78 27.18
C GLU A 116 -15.13 18.06 27.20
N PHE A 117 -15.52 18.61 26.04
CA PHE A 117 -16.46 19.73 25.90
C PHE A 117 -17.77 19.33 25.21
#